data_AF-J0IPK7-F1
#
_entry.id   AF-J0IPK7-F1
#
_cell.length_a   1.000
_cell.length_b   1.000
_cell.length_c   1.000
_cell.angle_alpha   90.00
_cell.angle_beta   90.00
_cell.angle_gamma   90.00
#
_symmetry.space_group_name_H-M   'P 1'
#
loop_
_entity.id
_entity.type
_entity.pdbx_description
1 polymer ?
#
loop_
_entity_poly.entity_id
_entity_poly.type
_entity_poly.pdbx_seq_one_letter_code
_entity_poly.pdbx_strand_id
1 'polypeptide(L)'
;MKEPFKNKLDKIRAQYDAILEKQGSHIDISQMGIDNLIVDEAHLFKNLAFETSMEKIAGLGNQQGSNRARDLFIKTRYLHQNNKKIMFLTGTPIANSLSEMYHLQRYLTPEVLKERGLEFFDDWAKTYGEVVNDFELDTSAQSYKMVNRFSKFSDVQGLSTMYRAFADIVSNDDILKHNPHFVPKVYGDKPINVVVKRSEEVAQFIGVADENGKYNEGSIIDRMQKCEGKKSKKGQDNILSCTTDARKVALDYRLIDPNAKVEKEFSKSYAMAKNIYENYLETNATKGTQLGFIGLSTPKTHSQKVSLEAPNNAHELENKIPWMKLKSF
;
A
#
# COMPACT_ATOMS: atom_id res chain seq x y z
N MET A 1 -17.21 36.15 -7.38
CA MET A 1 -16.98 35.96 -5.93
C MET A 1 -17.68 37.08 -5.18
N LYS A 2 -18.59 36.78 -4.23
CA LYS A 2 -19.39 37.78 -3.49
C LYS A 2 -18.46 38.70 -2.65
N GLU A 3 -18.65 40.01 -2.70
CA GLU A 3 -17.88 41.07 -1.98
C GLU A 3 -17.41 40.74 -0.55
N PRO A 4 -18.22 40.08 0.31
CA PRO A 4 -17.81 39.74 1.68
C PRO A 4 -16.60 38.81 1.75
N PHE A 5 -16.45 37.91 0.77
CA PHE A 5 -15.30 37.01 0.69
C PHE A 5 -14.01 37.74 0.33
N LYS A 6 -14.12 38.78 -0.52
CA LYS A 6 -12.96 39.57 -0.95
C LYS A 6 -12.39 40.38 0.23
N ASN A 7 -13.25 41.05 0.99
CA ASN A 7 -12.85 41.78 2.19
C ASN A 7 -12.22 40.89 3.26
N LYS A 8 -12.70 39.64 3.41
CA LYS A 8 -12.11 38.69 4.36
C LYS A 8 -10.73 38.23 3.87
N LEU A 9 -10.56 37.99 2.58
CA LEU A 9 -9.28 37.63 1.97
C LEU A 9 -8.24 38.74 2.13
N ASP A 10 -8.63 39.98 1.90
CA ASP A 10 -7.73 41.13 1.97
C ASP A 10 -7.26 41.40 3.41
N LYS A 11 -8.13 41.19 4.40
CA LYS A 11 -7.74 41.23 5.83
C LYS A 11 -6.75 40.14 6.20
N ILE A 12 -6.98 38.92 5.70
CA ILE A 12 -6.07 37.79 5.93
C ILE A 12 -4.70 38.11 5.32
N ARG A 13 -4.65 38.57 4.06
CA ARG A 13 -3.40 38.97 3.38
C ARG A 13 -2.62 40.02 4.18
N ALA A 14 -3.30 41.09 4.60
CA ALA A 14 -2.65 42.15 5.38
C ALA A 14 -2.08 41.64 6.72
N GLN A 15 -2.75 40.67 7.37
CA GLN A 15 -2.22 40.03 8.58
C GLN A 15 -0.97 39.18 8.29
N TYR A 16 -0.98 38.42 7.20
CA TYR A 16 0.16 37.60 6.77
C TYR A 16 1.38 38.45 6.41
N ASP A 17 1.19 39.52 5.65
CA ASP A 17 2.26 40.44 5.25
C ASP A 17 2.92 41.06 6.49
N ALA A 18 2.12 41.49 7.47
CA ALA A 18 2.62 42.04 8.74
C ALA A 18 3.40 41.02 9.61
N ILE A 19 3.06 39.73 9.53
CA ILE A 19 3.77 38.66 10.25
C ILE A 19 5.11 38.36 9.56
N LEU A 20 5.11 38.29 8.22
CA LEU A 20 6.31 38.03 7.40
C LEU A 20 7.36 39.13 7.56
N GLU A 21 6.94 40.39 7.61
CA GLU A 21 7.83 41.52 7.86
C GLU A 21 8.50 41.46 9.25
N LYS A 22 7.81 40.91 10.26
CA LYS A 22 8.33 40.84 11.64
C LYS A 22 9.19 39.61 11.94
N GLN A 23 8.92 38.47 11.30
CA GLN A 23 9.50 37.18 11.69
C GLN A 23 10.43 36.56 10.65
N GLY A 24 10.65 37.20 9.50
CA GLY A 24 11.61 36.75 8.50
C GLY A 24 11.23 35.40 7.89
N SER A 25 10.37 35.42 6.87
CA SER A 25 10.03 34.28 5.99
C SER A 25 9.48 32.99 6.64
N HIS A 26 9.30 32.94 7.95
CA HIS A 26 8.84 31.75 8.66
C HIS A 26 7.50 32.02 9.33
N ILE A 27 6.49 31.24 8.93
CA ILE A 27 5.14 31.30 9.50
C ILE A 27 4.81 29.91 10.05
N ASP A 28 4.38 29.85 11.29
CA ASP A 28 3.93 28.61 11.92
C ASP A 28 2.41 28.40 11.75
N ILE A 29 1.94 27.19 12.04
CA ILE A 29 0.50 26.86 11.92
C ILE A 29 -0.39 27.70 12.84
N SER A 30 0.14 28.19 13.97
CA SER A 30 -0.62 28.99 14.94
C SER A 30 -0.96 30.38 14.41
N GLN A 31 -0.09 30.89 13.53
CA GLN A 31 -0.22 32.19 12.90
C GLN A 31 -1.07 32.14 11.63
N MET A 32 -1.28 30.95 11.07
CA MET A 32 -2.00 30.80 9.80
C MET A 32 -3.52 31.02 9.92
N GLY A 33 -4.07 31.00 11.14
CA GLY A 33 -5.52 31.15 11.35
C GLY A 33 -6.34 30.00 10.75
N ILE A 34 -5.76 28.79 10.70
CA ILE A 34 -6.44 27.61 10.15
C ILE A 34 -7.55 27.16 11.11
N ASP A 35 -8.78 27.17 10.63
CA ASP A 35 -9.96 26.70 11.37
C ASP A 35 -10.36 25.25 11.05
N ASN A 36 -10.01 24.79 9.85
CA ASN A 36 -10.30 23.44 9.37
C ASN A 36 -9.15 22.92 8.50
N LEU A 37 -8.64 21.73 8.82
CA LEU A 37 -7.63 21.03 8.04
C LEU A 37 -8.24 19.80 7.35
N ILE A 38 -8.30 19.83 6.02
CA ILE A 38 -8.73 18.69 5.20
C ILE A 38 -7.50 18.05 4.58
N VAL A 39 -7.31 16.75 4.83
CA VAL A 39 -6.17 15.98 4.33
C VAL A 39 -6.69 14.96 3.34
N ASP A 40 -6.37 15.17 2.07
CA ASP A 40 -6.61 14.18 1.03
C ASP A 40 -5.51 13.10 1.01
N GLU A 41 -5.88 11.91 0.54
CA GLU A 41 -5.05 10.70 0.57
C GLU A 41 -4.37 10.48 1.92
N ALA A 42 -5.17 10.54 2.99
CA ALA A 42 -4.69 10.44 4.36
C ALA A 42 -3.91 9.15 4.67
N HIS A 43 -4.09 8.10 3.86
CA HIS A 43 -3.30 6.88 3.93
C HIS A 43 -1.79 7.12 3.72
N LEU A 44 -1.37 8.24 3.15
CA LEU A 44 0.04 8.63 3.04
C LEU A 44 0.67 9.06 4.39
N PHE A 45 -0.14 9.30 5.42
CA PHE A 45 0.29 9.79 6.74
C PHE A 45 0.09 8.77 7.88
N LYS A 46 -0.24 7.53 7.54
CA LYS A 46 -0.55 6.46 8.52
C LYS A 46 0.67 5.89 9.27
N ASN A 47 1.88 6.16 8.78
CA ASN A 47 3.13 5.69 9.39
C ASN A 47 3.63 6.68 10.45
N LEU A 48 2.90 6.79 11.57
CA LEU A 48 3.27 7.62 12.71
C LEU A 48 4.09 6.79 13.72
N ALA A 49 4.99 7.45 14.44
CA ALA A 49 5.81 6.79 15.45
C ALA A 49 4.98 6.40 16.68
N PHE A 50 5.27 5.23 17.23
CA PHE A 50 4.65 4.72 18.45
C PHE A 50 5.62 3.83 19.21
N GLU A 51 5.42 3.75 20.52
CA GLU A 51 6.20 2.92 21.43
C GLU A 51 5.39 1.68 21.79
N THR A 52 6.07 0.55 21.94
CA THR A 52 5.47 -0.73 22.32
C THR A 52 6.52 -1.61 23.01
N SER A 53 6.10 -2.33 24.05
CA SER A 53 6.91 -3.38 24.69
C SER A 53 6.86 -4.70 23.93
N MET A 54 6.01 -4.79 22.90
CA MET A 54 5.85 -5.98 22.07
C MET A 54 7.04 -6.10 21.11
N GLU A 55 7.97 -6.99 21.44
CA GLU A 55 9.10 -7.31 20.57
C GLU A 55 8.77 -8.41 19.56
N LYS A 56 9.35 -8.31 18.35
CA LYS A 56 9.33 -9.37 17.31
C LYS A 56 7.94 -9.76 16.80
N ILE A 57 6.94 -8.90 16.96
CA ILE A 57 5.61 -9.12 16.37
C ILE A 57 5.57 -8.57 14.95
N ALA A 58 5.28 -9.44 13.99
CA ALA A 58 5.07 -9.06 12.61
C ALA A 58 3.73 -8.32 12.44
N GLY A 59 3.67 -7.38 11.51
CA GLY A 59 2.44 -6.65 11.19
C GLY A 59 2.17 -5.40 12.03
N LEU A 60 3.12 -4.93 12.85
CA LEU A 60 3.01 -3.66 13.60
C LEU A 60 3.41 -2.43 12.77
N GLY A 61 4.06 -2.61 11.62
CA GLY A 61 4.59 -1.52 10.80
C GLY A 61 5.94 -0.99 11.32
N ASN A 62 6.32 0.23 10.89
CA ASN A 62 7.57 0.86 11.27
C ASN A 62 7.39 1.74 12.52
N GLN A 63 7.94 1.32 13.66
CA GLN A 63 7.85 2.03 14.94
C GLN A 63 8.48 3.44 14.91
N GLN A 64 9.50 3.66 14.09
CA GLN A 64 10.12 5.00 13.95
C GLN A 64 9.20 6.00 13.26
N GLY A 65 8.17 5.52 12.56
CA GLY A 65 7.26 6.35 11.78
C GLY A 65 7.96 7.07 10.63
N SER A 66 7.33 8.14 10.15
CA SER A 66 7.84 9.00 9.08
C SER A 66 7.78 10.46 9.49
N ASN A 67 8.72 11.27 8.99
CA ASN A 67 8.74 12.72 9.23
C ASN A 67 7.45 13.40 8.76
N ARG A 68 6.87 12.93 7.65
CA ARG A 68 5.61 13.44 7.10
C ARG A 68 4.43 13.17 8.04
N ALA A 69 4.32 11.96 8.59
CA ALA A 69 3.29 11.65 9.58
C ALA A 69 3.48 12.45 10.88
N ARG A 70 4.72 12.57 11.35
CA ARG A 70 5.05 13.36 12.56
C ARG A 70 4.64 14.82 12.41
N ASP A 71 4.96 15.44 11.28
CA ASP A 71 4.58 16.82 10.97
C ASP A 71 3.05 17.00 10.99
N LEU A 72 2.31 16.12 10.31
CA LEU A 72 0.85 16.17 10.36
C LEU A 72 0.32 15.98 11.78
N PHE A 73 0.91 15.07 12.57
CA PHE A 73 0.45 14.77 13.92
C PHE A 73 0.59 15.96 14.87
N ILE A 74 1.70 16.69 14.78
CA ILE A 74 1.91 17.93 15.55
C ILE A 74 0.83 18.95 15.17
N LYS A 75 0.55 19.11 13.88
CA LYS A 75 -0.49 20.01 13.38
C LYS A 75 -1.88 19.62 13.88
N THR A 76 -2.25 18.34 13.81
CA THR A 76 -3.54 17.87 14.32
C THR A 76 -3.68 18.06 15.83
N ARG A 77 -2.60 17.86 16.60
CA ARG A 77 -2.62 18.09 18.05
C ARG A 77 -2.83 19.56 18.40
N TYR A 78 -2.13 20.47 17.71
CA TYR A 78 -2.37 21.90 17.84
C TYR A 78 -3.83 22.27 17.53
N LEU A 79 -4.38 21.74 16.44
CA LEU A 79 -5.76 22.01 16.02
C LEU A 79 -6.78 21.51 17.05
N HIS A 80 -6.61 20.30 17.60
CA HIS A 80 -7.46 19.78 18.68
C HIS A 80 -7.43 20.66 19.93
N GLN A 81 -6.24 21.06 20.39
CA GLN A 81 -6.07 21.93 21.57
C GLN A 81 -6.74 23.31 21.41
N ASN A 82 -6.91 23.77 20.16
CA ASN A 82 -7.54 25.05 19.84
C ASN A 82 -8.97 24.89 19.30
N ASN A 83 -9.61 23.73 19.53
CA ASN A 83 -10.98 23.40 19.11
C ASN A 83 -11.24 23.63 17.59
N LYS A 84 -10.24 23.35 16.77
CA LYS A 84 -10.31 23.42 15.30
C LYS A 84 -10.75 22.09 14.70
N LYS A 85 -11.15 22.10 13.43
CA LYS A 85 -11.69 20.92 12.74
C LYS A 85 -10.65 20.23 11.88
N ILE A 86 -10.76 18.91 11.75
CA ILE A 86 -9.85 18.06 10.99
C ILE A 86 -10.69 17.02 10.25
N MET A 87 -10.40 16.81 8.97
CA MET A 87 -11.09 15.83 8.13
C MET A 87 -10.08 15.09 7.28
N PHE A 88 -10.14 13.77 7.30
CA PHE A 88 -9.31 12.92 6.45
C PHE A 88 -10.17 12.34 5.33
N LEU A 89 -9.66 12.40 4.10
CA LEU A 89 -10.23 11.78 2.92
C LEU A 89 -9.27 10.68 2.45
N THR A 90 -9.80 9.49 2.22
CA THR A 90 -8.99 8.36 1.73
C THR A 90 -9.91 7.28 1.15
N GLY A 91 -9.55 6.75 -0.01
CA GLY A 91 -10.18 5.55 -0.57
C GLY A 91 -9.71 4.24 0.08
N THR A 92 -8.64 4.30 0.90
CA THR A 92 -8.03 3.13 1.55
C THR A 92 -7.73 3.44 3.02
N PRO A 93 -8.75 3.44 3.90
CA PRO A 93 -8.58 3.86 5.29
C PRO A 93 -7.62 2.97 6.08
N ILE A 94 -7.61 1.66 5.78
CA ILE A 94 -6.75 0.67 6.42
C ILE A 94 -6.20 -0.16 5.28
N ALA A 95 -4.87 -0.19 5.09
CA ALA A 95 -4.29 -0.95 4.00
C ALA A 95 -3.59 -2.23 4.47
N ASN A 96 -2.78 -2.18 5.55
CA ASN A 96 -1.83 -3.27 5.79
C ASN A 96 -1.49 -3.59 7.26
N SER A 97 -1.81 -2.73 8.22
CA SER A 97 -1.36 -2.90 9.61
C SER A 97 -2.40 -2.42 10.61
N LEU A 98 -2.60 -3.18 11.69
CA LEU A 98 -3.50 -2.84 12.79
C LEU A 98 -3.11 -1.52 13.47
N SER A 99 -1.82 -1.18 13.45
CA SER A 99 -1.34 0.11 13.97
C SER A 99 -1.90 1.31 13.20
N GLU A 100 -2.31 1.14 11.93
CA GLU A 100 -2.89 2.24 11.14
C GLU A 100 -4.20 2.75 11.75
N MET A 101 -5.05 1.86 12.29
CA MET A 101 -6.28 2.27 12.96
C MET A 101 -6.03 3.02 14.27
N TYR A 102 -5.02 2.59 15.03
CA TYR A 102 -4.59 3.32 16.22
C TYR A 102 -4.12 4.73 15.85
N HIS A 103 -3.32 4.86 14.78
CA HIS A 103 -2.85 6.17 14.33
C HIS A 103 -3.99 7.07 13.84
N LEU A 104 -4.98 6.55 13.12
CA LEU A 104 -6.16 7.34 12.73
C LEU A 104 -6.90 7.92 13.94
N GLN A 105 -7.08 7.14 15.01
CA GLN A 105 -7.66 7.65 16.25
C GLN A 105 -6.78 8.69 16.92
N ARG A 106 -5.45 8.50 16.92
CA ARG A 106 -4.51 9.51 17.45
C ARG A 106 -4.61 10.83 16.70
N TYR A 107 -4.93 10.81 15.40
CA TYR A 107 -5.13 12.00 14.59
C TYR A 107 -6.51 12.64 14.81
N LEU A 108 -7.59 11.84 14.79
CA LEU A 108 -8.96 12.35 14.66
C LEU A 108 -9.72 12.37 15.98
N THR A 109 -9.46 11.42 16.87
CA THR A 109 -10.19 11.25 18.14
C THR A 109 -9.24 11.03 19.33
N PRO A 110 -8.25 11.90 19.55
CA PRO A 110 -7.28 11.71 20.63
C PRO A 110 -7.91 11.73 22.03
N GLU A 111 -8.96 12.53 22.24
CA GLU A 111 -9.64 12.62 23.54
C GLU A 111 -10.38 11.31 23.87
N VAL A 112 -10.94 10.63 22.87
CA VAL A 112 -11.61 9.32 23.06
C VAL A 112 -10.61 8.24 23.50
N LEU A 113 -9.39 8.27 22.96
CA LEU A 113 -8.33 7.37 23.42
C LEU A 113 -7.98 7.64 24.89
N LYS A 114 -7.88 8.91 25.27
CA LYS A 114 -7.58 9.34 26.64
C LYS A 114 -8.67 8.96 27.63
N GLU A 115 -9.93 9.23 27.30
CA GLU A 115 -11.09 8.88 28.14
C GLU A 115 -11.18 7.38 28.41
N ARG A 116 -10.74 6.54 27.46
CA ARG A 116 -10.74 5.08 27.57
C ARG A 116 -9.45 4.50 28.15
N GLY A 117 -8.45 5.32 28.45
CA GLY A 117 -7.14 4.85 28.91
C GLY A 117 -6.34 4.07 27.85
N LEU A 118 -6.58 4.36 26.57
CA LEU A 118 -5.96 3.68 25.41
C LEU A 118 -4.93 4.57 24.70
N GLU A 119 -4.27 5.46 25.45
CA GLU A 119 -3.26 6.39 24.92
C GLU A 119 -1.95 5.70 24.54
N PHE A 120 -1.70 4.52 25.09
CA PHE A 120 -0.55 3.69 24.75
C PHE A 120 -0.96 2.60 23.78
N PHE A 121 -0.07 2.31 22.82
CA PHE A 121 -0.36 1.32 21.79
C PHE A 121 -0.61 -0.07 22.40
N ASP A 122 0.14 -0.46 23.43
CA ASP A 122 0.01 -1.79 24.05
C ASP A 122 -1.36 -2.00 24.71
N ASP A 123 -1.92 -0.96 25.33
CA ASP A 123 -3.24 -1.02 25.96
C ASP A 123 -4.34 -1.08 24.89
N TRP A 124 -4.19 -0.28 23.83
CA TRP A 124 -5.05 -0.35 22.65
C TRP A 124 -5.01 -1.73 21.99
N ALA A 125 -3.81 -2.29 21.83
CA ALA A 125 -3.56 -3.57 21.20
C ALA A 125 -4.12 -4.74 22.01
N LYS A 126 -3.98 -4.73 23.35
CA LYS A 126 -4.60 -5.72 24.24
C LYS A 126 -6.12 -5.67 24.21
N THR A 127 -6.69 -4.48 24.02
CA THR A 127 -8.14 -4.28 24.01
C THR A 127 -8.76 -4.79 22.71
N TYR A 128 -8.18 -4.46 21.56
CA TYR A 128 -8.80 -4.69 20.25
C TYR A 128 -8.13 -5.76 19.40
N GLY A 129 -6.90 -6.16 19.72
CA GLY A 129 -6.13 -7.10 18.92
C GLY A 129 -5.79 -8.39 19.64
N GLU A 130 -5.44 -9.38 18.84
CA GLU A 130 -4.95 -10.68 19.28
C GLU A 130 -3.65 -10.98 18.55
N VAL A 131 -2.62 -11.35 19.31
CA VAL A 131 -1.37 -11.86 18.76
C VAL A 131 -1.56 -13.36 18.55
N VAL A 132 -1.53 -13.78 17.29
CA VAL A 132 -1.63 -15.19 16.93
C VAL A 132 -0.29 -15.71 16.41
N ASN A 133 -0.01 -16.97 16.71
CA ASN A 133 1.13 -17.67 16.11
C ASN A 133 0.70 -18.14 14.72
N ASP A 134 1.34 -17.63 13.69
CA ASP A 134 1.08 -18.00 12.31
C ASP A 134 2.33 -18.63 11.68
N PHE A 135 2.12 -19.54 10.73
CA PHE A 135 3.21 -20.13 9.97
C PHE A 135 3.48 -19.25 8.75
N GLU A 136 4.58 -18.52 8.77
CA GLU A 136 5.04 -17.78 7.61
C GLU A 136 6.13 -18.55 6.89
N LEU A 137 6.14 -18.45 5.56
CA LEU A 137 7.30 -18.86 4.79
C LEU A 137 8.51 -18.06 5.27
N ASP A 138 9.57 -18.77 5.60
CA ASP A 138 10.85 -18.17 5.93
C ASP A 138 11.39 -17.37 4.74
N THR A 139 12.51 -16.69 4.95
CA THR A 139 13.15 -15.92 3.90
C THR A 139 13.48 -16.76 2.66
N SER A 140 13.68 -18.07 2.80
CA SER A 140 13.95 -18.98 1.68
C SER A 140 12.70 -19.40 0.89
N ALA A 141 11.51 -19.04 1.36
CA ALA A 141 10.20 -19.40 0.79
C ALA A 141 9.95 -20.91 0.67
N GLN A 142 10.67 -21.73 1.44
CA GLN A 142 10.55 -23.19 1.42
C GLN A 142 10.33 -23.82 2.81
N SER A 143 10.74 -23.15 3.89
CA SER A 143 10.46 -23.63 5.25
C SER A 143 9.45 -22.73 5.94
N TYR A 144 8.61 -23.31 6.80
CA TYR A 144 7.65 -22.54 7.59
C TYR A 144 8.28 -22.16 8.94
N LYS A 145 8.37 -20.87 9.21
CA LYS A 145 8.74 -20.34 10.51
C LYS A 145 7.48 -19.91 11.25
N MET A 146 7.36 -20.34 12.49
CA MET A 146 6.36 -19.80 13.40
C MET A 146 6.73 -18.36 13.75
N VAL A 147 5.83 -17.43 13.45
CA VAL A 147 5.99 -16.02 13.79
C VAL A 147 4.74 -15.52 14.49
N ASN A 148 4.95 -14.62 15.45
CA ASN A 148 3.86 -13.97 16.16
C ASN A 148 3.37 -12.82 15.28
N ARG A 149 2.13 -12.89 14.83
CA ARG A 149 1.52 -11.88 13.97
C ARG A 149 0.39 -11.18 14.70
N PHE A 150 0.38 -9.86 14.61
CA PHE A 150 -0.75 -9.06 15.04
C PHE A 150 -1.74 -8.95 13.88
N SER A 151 -2.59 -9.97 13.69
CA SER A 151 -3.47 -10.09 12.51
C SER A 151 -4.95 -10.24 12.81
N LYS A 152 -5.34 -10.53 14.06
CA LYS A 152 -6.75 -10.72 14.41
C LYS A 152 -7.22 -9.64 15.38
N PHE A 153 -8.49 -9.31 15.25
CA PHE A 153 -9.19 -8.50 16.23
C PHE A 153 -9.91 -9.44 17.20
N SER A 154 -9.67 -9.23 18.49
CA SER A 154 -10.43 -9.90 19.54
C SER A 154 -11.87 -9.38 19.59
N ASP A 155 -12.06 -8.08 19.34
CA ASP A 155 -13.36 -7.41 19.30
C ASP A 155 -13.54 -6.59 18.00
N VAL A 156 -13.88 -7.29 16.91
CA VAL A 156 -14.16 -6.66 15.60
C VAL A 156 -15.34 -5.68 15.70
N GLN A 157 -16.35 -5.99 16.52
CA GLN A 157 -17.60 -5.24 16.57
C GLN A 157 -17.44 -3.93 17.35
N GLY A 158 -16.77 -3.96 18.49
CA GLY A 158 -16.42 -2.76 19.26
C GLY A 158 -15.47 -1.86 18.47
N LEU A 159 -14.52 -2.45 17.76
CA LEU A 159 -13.61 -1.70 16.89
C LEU A 159 -14.34 -1.06 15.69
N SER A 160 -15.23 -1.79 15.03
CA SER A 160 -16.05 -1.25 13.94
C SER A 160 -16.93 -0.10 14.43
N THR A 161 -17.54 -0.25 15.61
CA THR A 161 -18.38 0.79 16.24
C THR A 161 -17.57 2.04 16.53
N MET A 162 -16.39 1.88 17.14
CA MET A 162 -15.48 2.98 17.44
C MET A 162 -14.96 3.64 16.16
N TYR A 163 -14.63 2.87 15.12
CA TYR A 163 -14.19 3.41 13.83
C TYR A 163 -15.29 4.22 13.15
N ARG A 164 -16.52 3.68 13.09
CA ARG A 164 -17.70 4.37 12.53
C ARG A 164 -18.14 5.59 13.35
N ALA A 165 -17.69 5.74 14.59
CA ALA A 165 -17.99 6.92 15.40
C ALA A 165 -17.35 8.21 14.82
N PHE A 166 -16.27 8.09 14.03
CA PHE A 166 -15.59 9.22 13.41
C PHE A 166 -15.39 9.09 11.90
N ALA A 167 -15.70 7.92 11.32
CA ALA A 167 -15.56 7.67 9.90
C ALA A 167 -16.93 7.51 9.23
N ASP A 168 -17.16 8.31 8.20
CA ASP A 168 -18.22 8.05 7.21
C ASP A 168 -17.61 7.18 6.09
N ILE A 169 -18.27 6.05 5.79
CA ILE A 169 -17.72 5.01 4.91
C ILE A 169 -18.74 4.72 3.83
N VAL A 170 -18.36 5.00 2.59
CA VAL A 170 -19.12 4.58 1.41
C VAL A 170 -18.47 3.31 0.86
N SER A 171 -19.19 2.19 0.95
CA SER A 171 -18.72 0.91 0.42
C SER A 171 -19.13 0.71 -1.04
N ASN A 172 -18.50 -0.25 -1.72
CA ASN A 172 -18.93 -0.65 -3.06
C ASN A 172 -20.39 -1.14 -3.07
N ASP A 173 -20.85 -1.81 -2.02
CA ASP A 173 -22.24 -2.26 -1.92
C ASP A 173 -23.20 -1.07 -1.86
N ASP A 174 -22.83 0.02 -1.19
CA ASP A 174 -23.62 1.24 -1.14
C ASP A 174 -23.67 1.92 -2.51
N ILE A 175 -22.55 1.96 -3.22
CA ILE A 175 -22.50 2.48 -4.60
C ILE A 175 -23.36 1.62 -5.52
N LEU A 176 -23.29 0.29 -5.43
CA LEU A 176 -24.05 -0.63 -6.28
C LEU A 176 -25.57 -0.53 -6.07
N LYS A 177 -26.05 -0.16 -4.88
CA LYS A 177 -27.48 0.13 -4.64
C LYS A 177 -27.98 1.29 -5.50
N HIS A 178 -27.13 2.29 -5.76
CA HIS A 178 -27.48 3.48 -6.53
C HIS A 178 -27.07 3.38 -8.01
N ASN A 179 -25.97 2.69 -8.28
CA ASN A 179 -25.44 2.47 -9.62
C ASN A 179 -24.99 1.00 -9.79
N PRO A 180 -25.92 0.09 -10.15
CA PRO A 180 -25.65 -1.34 -10.26
C PRO A 180 -24.58 -1.71 -11.32
N HIS A 181 -24.26 -0.79 -12.23
CA HIS A 181 -23.31 -0.99 -13.31
C HIS A 181 -21.97 -0.28 -13.09
N PHE A 182 -21.76 0.32 -11.91
CA PHE A 182 -20.52 1.06 -11.61
C PHE A 182 -19.27 0.17 -11.59
N VAL A 183 -19.36 -1.00 -10.97
CA VAL A 183 -18.25 -1.95 -10.87
C VAL A 183 -18.44 -3.07 -11.90
N PRO A 184 -17.57 -3.19 -12.92
CA PRO A 184 -17.64 -4.30 -13.87
C PRO A 184 -17.49 -5.63 -13.14
N LYS A 185 -18.38 -6.58 -13.44
CA LYS A 185 -18.25 -7.94 -12.92
C LYS A 185 -17.00 -8.61 -13.49
N VAL A 186 -16.28 -9.31 -12.62
CA VAL A 186 -15.18 -10.18 -13.06
C VAL A 186 -15.77 -11.32 -13.88
N TYR A 187 -15.20 -11.55 -15.06
CA TYR A 187 -15.62 -12.67 -15.92
C TYR A 187 -15.48 -14.00 -15.17
N GLY A 188 -16.59 -14.75 -15.02
CA GLY A 188 -16.62 -16.01 -14.26
C GLY A 188 -16.62 -15.84 -12.73
N ASP A 189 -16.95 -14.64 -12.24
CA ASP A 189 -17.08 -14.27 -10.81
C ASP A 189 -15.82 -14.47 -9.95
N LYS A 190 -14.70 -14.89 -10.55
CA LYS A 190 -13.42 -15.14 -9.88
C LYS A 190 -12.25 -14.73 -10.76
N PRO A 191 -11.16 -14.22 -10.17
CA PRO A 191 -9.91 -14.02 -10.90
C PRO A 191 -9.44 -15.34 -11.54
N ILE A 192 -9.04 -15.27 -12.80
CA ILE A 192 -8.47 -16.42 -13.51
C ILE A 192 -6.98 -16.45 -13.22
N ASN A 193 -6.53 -17.45 -12.44
CA ASN A 193 -5.12 -17.67 -12.17
C ASN A 193 -4.49 -18.54 -13.26
N VAL A 194 -3.46 -18.03 -13.92
CA VAL A 194 -2.70 -18.77 -14.93
C VAL A 194 -1.45 -19.35 -14.28
N VAL A 195 -1.44 -20.66 -14.07
CA VAL A 195 -0.30 -21.36 -13.47
C VAL A 195 0.61 -21.87 -14.58
N VAL A 196 1.89 -21.52 -14.47
CA VAL A 196 2.94 -21.96 -15.38
C VAL A 196 3.88 -22.89 -14.61
N LYS A 197 4.32 -23.99 -15.23
CA LYS A 197 5.22 -24.94 -14.59
C LYS A 197 6.60 -24.31 -14.39
N ARG A 198 7.35 -24.82 -13.42
CA ARG A 198 8.75 -24.44 -13.20
C ARG A 198 9.64 -25.20 -14.18
N SER A 199 10.54 -24.52 -14.89
CA SER A 199 11.58 -25.19 -15.70
C SER A 199 12.69 -25.74 -14.80
N GLU A 200 13.54 -26.62 -15.35
CA GLU A 200 14.67 -27.17 -14.61
C GLU A 200 15.71 -26.09 -14.27
N GLU A 201 16.01 -25.16 -15.18
CA GLU A 201 16.93 -24.04 -14.94
C GLU A 201 16.44 -23.15 -13.80
N VAL A 202 15.15 -22.85 -13.78
CA VAL A 202 14.51 -22.09 -12.70
C VAL A 202 14.58 -22.86 -11.39
N ALA A 203 14.37 -24.18 -11.41
CA ALA A 203 14.49 -25.04 -10.23
C ALA A 203 15.91 -25.02 -9.66
N GLN A 204 16.92 -25.23 -10.50
CA GLN A 204 18.33 -25.22 -10.12
C GLN A 204 18.77 -23.84 -9.61
N PHE A 205 18.30 -22.75 -10.22
CA PHE A 205 18.65 -21.40 -9.76
C PHE A 205 18.01 -21.04 -8.42
N ILE A 206 16.76 -21.44 -8.19
CA ILE A 206 16.09 -21.25 -6.89
C ILE A 206 16.76 -22.11 -5.81
N GLY A 207 16.94 -23.39 -6.11
CA GLY A 207 17.55 -24.36 -5.21
C GLY A 207 16.79 -25.69 -5.26
N VAL A 208 17.53 -26.76 -5.50
CA VAL A 208 17.06 -28.15 -5.38
C VAL A 208 17.81 -28.79 -4.22
N ALA A 209 17.05 -29.36 -3.28
CA ALA A 209 17.61 -30.06 -2.14
C ALA A 209 18.04 -31.49 -2.53
N ASP A 210 19.19 -31.92 -2.04
CA ASP A 210 19.60 -33.32 -2.09
C ASP A 210 18.90 -34.17 -1.00
N GLU A 211 19.20 -35.46 -0.96
CA GLU A 211 18.66 -36.41 0.03
C GLU A 211 18.97 -36.04 1.49
N ASN A 212 19.99 -35.20 1.71
CA ASN A 212 20.41 -34.70 3.02
C ASN A 212 19.83 -33.32 3.34
N GLY A 213 18.97 -32.77 2.46
CA GLY A 213 18.37 -31.45 2.61
C GLY A 213 19.31 -30.29 2.28
N LYS A 214 20.46 -30.55 1.65
CA LYS A 214 21.43 -29.52 1.23
C LYS A 214 21.08 -29.02 -0.17
N TYR A 215 21.03 -27.70 -0.33
CA TYR A 215 20.76 -27.07 -1.61
C TYR A 215 22.02 -26.96 -2.48
N ASN A 216 21.85 -26.96 -3.79
CA ASN A 216 22.94 -26.76 -4.73
C ASN A 216 23.64 -25.40 -4.50
N GLU A 217 24.97 -25.42 -4.59
CA GLU A 217 25.81 -24.25 -4.29
C GLU A 217 25.52 -23.10 -5.25
N GLY A 218 25.40 -21.88 -4.71
CA GLY A 218 25.11 -20.68 -5.50
C GLY A 218 23.63 -20.47 -5.84
N SER A 219 22.75 -21.42 -5.50
CA SER A 219 21.30 -21.23 -5.58
C SER A 219 20.84 -20.08 -4.69
N ILE A 220 19.66 -19.51 -4.97
CA ILE A 220 19.06 -18.46 -4.13
C ILE A 220 19.00 -18.94 -2.68
N ILE A 221 18.58 -20.18 -2.42
CA ILE A 221 18.40 -20.67 -1.05
C ILE A 221 19.73 -20.86 -0.33
N ASP A 222 20.75 -21.44 -0.99
CA ASP A 222 22.09 -21.54 -0.42
C ASP A 222 22.66 -20.15 -0.08
N ARG A 223 22.49 -19.17 -0.98
CA ARG A 223 22.88 -17.78 -0.74
C ARG A 223 22.14 -17.16 0.44
N MET A 224 20.84 -17.42 0.58
CA MET A 224 20.02 -16.91 1.69
C MET A 224 20.45 -17.51 3.03
N GLN A 225 20.63 -18.84 3.11
CA GLN A 225 21.12 -19.52 4.30
C GLN A 225 22.49 -18.98 4.74
N LYS A 226 23.39 -18.71 3.79
CA LYS A 226 24.70 -18.10 4.08
C LYS A 226 24.60 -16.67 4.60
N CYS A 227 23.54 -15.94 4.25
CA CYS A 227 23.28 -14.57 4.71
C CYS A 227 22.56 -14.48 6.07
N GLU A 228 21.92 -15.56 6.53
CA GLU A 228 21.17 -15.54 7.79
C GLU A 228 22.07 -15.17 8.98
N GLY A 229 21.58 -14.26 9.82
CA GLY A 229 22.28 -13.80 11.02
C GLY A 229 23.54 -12.95 10.76
N LYS A 230 23.89 -12.66 9.51
CA LYS A 230 25.09 -11.88 9.16
C LYS A 230 24.73 -10.51 8.62
N LYS A 231 25.51 -9.50 9.02
CA LYS A 231 25.42 -8.15 8.46
C LYS A 231 26.20 -8.12 7.13
N SER A 232 25.49 -8.10 6.01
CA SER A 232 26.11 -8.06 4.68
C SER A 232 26.96 -6.80 4.47
N LYS A 233 28.12 -6.96 3.84
CA LYS A 233 28.96 -5.85 3.39
C LYS A 233 28.42 -5.29 2.06
N LYS A 234 28.71 -4.02 1.78
CA LYS A 234 28.36 -3.39 0.50
C LYS A 234 28.95 -4.20 -0.66
N GLY A 235 28.10 -4.65 -1.59
CA GLY A 235 28.49 -5.46 -2.75
C GLY A 235 28.44 -6.98 -2.56
N GLN A 236 28.13 -7.47 -1.36
CA GLN A 236 27.85 -8.89 -1.12
C GLN A 236 26.35 -9.19 -1.16
N ASP A 237 26.02 -10.46 -1.35
CA ASP A 237 24.65 -10.92 -1.21
C ASP A 237 24.08 -10.58 0.17
N ASN A 238 22.80 -10.23 0.15
CA ASN A 238 21.97 -10.06 1.32
C ASN A 238 20.60 -10.67 1.02
N ILE A 239 19.78 -10.83 2.06
CA ILE A 239 18.46 -11.45 1.92
C ILE A 239 17.58 -10.70 0.89
N LEU A 240 17.70 -9.36 0.80
CA LEU A 240 16.94 -8.55 -0.15
C LEU A 240 17.41 -8.75 -1.60
N SER A 241 18.72 -8.92 -1.85
CA SER A 241 19.23 -9.21 -3.19
C SER A 241 18.76 -10.59 -3.66
N CYS A 242 18.83 -11.59 -2.78
CA CYS A 242 18.34 -12.94 -3.07
C CYS A 242 16.82 -12.95 -3.34
N THR A 243 16.04 -12.22 -2.54
CA THR A 243 14.58 -12.06 -2.75
C THR A 243 14.29 -11.36 -4.08
N THR A 244 15.11 -10.38 -4.47
CA THR A 244 14.98 -9.69 -5.75
C THR A 244 15.25 -10.63 -6.92
N ASP A 245 16.29 -11.47 -6.82
CA ASP A 245 16.58 -12.49 -7.83
C ASP A 245 15.47 -13.55 -7.91
N ALA A 246 14.91 -13.96 -6.78
CA ALA A 246 13.74 -14.86 -6.71
C ALA A 246 12.54 -14.28 -7.46
N ARG A 247 12.26 -12.99 -7.30
CA ARG A 247 11.18 -12.30 -8.01
C ARG A 247 11.43 -12.18 -9.51
N LYS A 248 12.69 -11.99 -9.92
CA LYS A 248 13.08 -11.94 -11.35
C LYS A 248 12.89 -13.31 -12.01
N VAL A 249 13.46 -14.37 -11.43
CA VAL A 249 13.39 -15.73 -11.98
C VAL A 249 11.95 -16.25 -12.02
N ALA A 250 11.12 -15.89 -11.02
CA ALA A 250 9.70 -16.23 -10.99
C ALA A 250 8.85 -15.53 -12.06
N LEU A 251 9.35 -14.45 -12.68
CA LEU A 251 8.70 -13.76 -13.79
C LEU A 251 9.20 -14.30 -15.14
N ASP A 252 10.51 -14.25 -15.35
CA ASP A 252 11.18 -14.77 -16.53
C ASP A 252 12.68 -14.95 -16.25
N TYR A 253 13.23 -16.12 -16.57
CA TYR A 253 14.65 -16.42 -16.30
C TYR A 253 15.61 -15.50 -17.06
N ARG A 254 15.17 -14.88 -18.16
CA ARG A 254 15.98 -13.91 -18.91
C ARG A 254 16.34 -12.64 -18.14
N LEU A 255 15.68 -12.40 -17.02
CA LEU A 255 16.02 -11.31 -16.09
C LEU A 255 17.26 -11.61 -15.25
N ILE A 256 17.69 -12.87 -15.22
CA ILE A 256 18.94 -13.33 -14.63
C ILE A 256 19.98 -13.52 -15.72
N ASP A 257 19.67 -14.32 -16.75
CA ASP A 257 20.54 -14.54 -17.90
C ASP A 257 19.86 -14.07 -19.20
N PRO A 258 20.24 -12.90 -19.75
CA PRO A 258 19.66 -12.37 -20.98
C PRO A 258 19.74 -13.31 -22.19
N ASN A 259 20.68 -14.27 -22.20
CA ASN A 259 20.87 -15.22 -23.29
C ASN A 259 20.09 -16.54 -23.09
N ALA A 260 19.38 -16.68 -21.96
CA ALA A 260 18.56 -17.86 -21.70
C ALA A 260 17.49 -18.04 -22.78
N LYS A 261 17.26 -19.30 -23.17
CA LYS A 261 16.23 -19.65 -24.16
C LYS A 261 14.84 -19.39 -23.59
N VAL A 262 13.93 -18.94 -24.46
CA VAL A 262 12.53 -18.78 -24.09
C VAL A 262 11.83 -20.13 -24.17
N GLU A 263 11.64 -20.75 -23.02
CA GLU A 263 10.82 -21.95 -22.91
C GLU A 263 9.37 -21.55 -22.69
N LYS A 264 8.60 -21.58 -23.79
CA LYS A 264 7.20 -21.14 -23.84
C LYS A 264 6.33 -21.80 -22.77
N GLU A 265 6.61 -23.06 -22.43
CA GLU A 265 5.85 -23.85 -21.46
C GLU A 265 6.09 -23.43 -20.00
N PHE A 266 7.20 -22.73 -19.73
CA PHE A 266 7.65 -22.35 -18.38
C PHE A 266 7.72 -20.83 -18.18
N SER A 267 7.40 -20.03 -19.20
CA SER A 267 7.48 -18.56 -19.15
C SER A 267 6.12 -17.91 -18.87
N LYS A 268 6.01 -17.22 -17.72
CA LYS A 268 4.84 -16.39 -17.39
C LYS A 268 4.68 -15.23 -18.37
N SER A 269 5.79 -14.63 -18.81
CA SER A 269 5.74 -13.54 -19.79
C SER A 269 5.17 -14.00 -21.14
N TYR A 270 5.49 -15.22 -21.57
CA TYR A 270 4.90 -15.83 -22.77
C TYR A 270 3.41 -16.13 -22.58
N ALA A 271 3.02 -16.75 -21.46
CA ALA A 271 1.62 -17.02 -21.15
C ALA A 271 0.78 -15.73 -21.09
N MET A 272 1.33 -14.66 -20.52
CA MET A 272 0.71 -13.33 -20.51
C MET A 272 0.55 -12.76 -21.92
N ALA A 273 1.62 -12.78 -22.74
CA ALA A 273 1.58 -12.27 -24.11
C ALA A 273 0.55 -13.03 -24.97
N LYS A 274 0.50 -14.36 -24.84
CA LYS A 274 -0.50 -15.20 -25.52
C LYS A 274 -1.92 -14.80 -25.13
N ASN A 275 -2.20 -14.67 -23.83
CA ASN A 275 -3.53 -14.31 -23.35
C ASN A 275 -3.96 -12.89 -23.76
N ILE A 276 -3.02 -11.93 -23.77
CA ILE A 276 -3.30 -10.57 -24.25
C ILE A 276 -3.66 -10.60 -25.75
N TYR A 277 -2.92 -11.38 -26.54
CA TYR A 277 -3.17 -11.52 -27.97
C TYR A 277 -4.52 -12.21 -28.26
N GLU A 278 -4.83 -13.29 -27.55
CA GLU A 278 -6.12 -13.98 -27.68
C GLU A 278 -7.28 -13.06 -27.30
N ASN A 279 -7.20 -12.36 -26.17
CA ASN A 279 -8.19 -11.36 -25.76
C ASN A 279 -8.32 -10.22 -26.79
N TYR A 280 -7.21 -9.81 -27.42
CA TYR A 280 -7.23 -8.78 -28.48
C TYR A 280 -8.03 -9.26 -29.68
N LEU A 281 -7.81 -10.49 -30.14
CA LEU A 281 -8.57 -11.07 -31.25
C LEU A 281 -10.05 -11.21 -30.90
N GLU A 282 -10.37 -11.72 -29.71
CA GLU A 282 -11.76 -11.86 -29.22
C GLU A 282 -12.50 -10.52 -29.17
N THR A 283 -11.81 -9.44 -28.78
CA THR A 283 -12.42 -8.12 -28.56
C THR A 283 -12.19 -7.13 -29.70
N ASN A 284 -11.61 -7.57 -30.82
CA ASN A 284 -11.27 -6.69 -31.95
C ASN A 284 -12.51 -6.03 -32.58
N ALA A 285 -13.64 -6.75 -32.62
CA ALA A 285 -14.91 -6.23 -33.14
C ALA A 285 -15.44 -5.04 -32.32
N THR A 286 -15.27 -5.08 -30.99
CA THR A 286 -15.72 -4.03 -30.07
C THR A 286 -14.62 -3.06 -29.68
N LYS A 287 -13.42 -3.20 -30.26
CA LYS A 287 -12.22 -2.41 -29.90
C LYS A 287 -11.94 -2.42 -28.40
N GLY A 288 -11.98 -3.61 -27.80
CA GLY A 288 -11.78 -3.77 -26.35
C GLY A 288 -10.44 -3.21 -25.87
N THR A 289 -10.47 -2.49 -24.75
CA THR A 289 -9.28 -2.00 -24.06
C THR A 289 -8.78 -3.06 -23.09
N GLN A 290 -7.45 -3.28 -23.07
CA GLN A 290 -6.80 -4.17 -22.12
C GLN A 290 -5.86 -3.38 -21.22
N LEU A 291 -5.90 -3.65 -19.91
CA LEU A 291 -4.96 -3.12 -18.94
C LEU A 291 -4.06 -4.26 -18.45
N GLY A 292 -2.75 -4.11 -18.63
CA GLY A 292 -1.74 -5.05 -18.14
C GLY A 292 -0.91 -4.40 -17.04
N PHE A 293 -0.83 -5.04 -15.88
CA PHE A 293 0.00 -4.59 -14.77
C PHE A 293 1.31 -5.38 -14.73
N ILE A 294 2.43 -4.71 -14.97
CA ILE A 294 3.77 -5.31 -14.95
C ILE A 294 4.58 -4.61 -13.87
N GLY A 295 4.74 -5.27 -12.72
CA GLY A 295 5.37 -4.66 -11.54
C GLY A 295 6.90 -4.71 -11.51
N LEU A 296 7.54 -5.49 -12.37
CA LEU A 296 8.99 -5.70 -12.42
C LEU A 296 9.49 -5.63 -13.86
N SER A 297 10.73 -5.16 -14.03
CA SER A 297 11.44 -5.19 -15.32
C SER A 297 10.86 -4.32 -16.44
N THR A 298 10.28 -3.17 -16.10
CA THR A 298 9.89 -2.14 -17.08
C THR A 298 11.14 -1.38 -17.59
N PRO A 299 11.41 -1.36 -18.91
CA PRO A 299 12.53 -0.58 -19.47
C PRO A 299 12.35 0.91 -19.16
N LYS A 300 13.31 1.51 -18.42
CA LYS A 300 13.24 2.92 -18.02
C LYS A 300 13.44 3.90 -19.18
N THR A 301 13.99 3.43 -20.30
CA THR A 301 14.40 4.27 -21.43
C THR A 301 13.24 4.87 -22.22
N HIS A 302 12.04 4.29 -22.14
CA HIS A 302 10.84 4.74 -22.86
C HIS A 302 9.58 4.85 -21.99
N SER A 303 9.70 4.85 -20.65
CA SER A 303 8.52 5.03 -19.81
C SER A 303 8.02 6.47 -19.93
N GLN A 304 6.89 6.67 -20.62
CA GLN A 304 6.18 7.94 -20.56
C GLN A 304 5.66 8.13 -19.12
N LYS A 305 6.10 9.19 -18.45
CA LYS A 305 5.41 9.66 -17.25
C LYS A 305 4.07 10.22 -17.73
N VAL A 306 2.97 9.54 -17.40
CA VAL A 306 1.63 10.10 -17.60
C VAL A 306 1.48 11.23 -16.57
N SER A 307 1.47 12.47 -17.04
CA SER A 307 1.06 13.62 -16.23
C SER A 307 -0.45 13.55 -16.06
N LEU A 308 -0.95 13.52 -14.82
CA LEU A 308 -2.38 13.43 -14.49
C LEU A 308 -3.14 14.77 -14.67
N GLU A 309 -2.65 15.69 -15.48
CA GLU A 309 -3.38 16.92 -15.79
C GLU A 309 -4.53 16.58 -16.75
N ALA A 310 -5.73 16.45 -16.19
CA ALA A 310 -6.95 16.20 -16.95
C ALA A 310 -7.22 17.37 -17.92
N PRO A 311 -7.38 17.13 -19.24
CA PRO A 311 -7.96 18.12 -20.12
C PRO A 311 -9.44 18.33 -19.78
N ASN A 312 -9.87 19.59 -19.72
CA ASN A 312 -11.16 20.08 -19.22
C ASN A 312 -12.44 19.61 -19.97
N ASN A 313 -12.38 18.60 -20.84
CA ASN A 313 -13.48 18.27 -21.77
C ASN A 313 -13.95 16.79 -21.69
N ALA A 314 -13.97 16.18 -20.51
CA ALA A 314 -14.36 14.77 -20.35
C ALA A 314 -15.86 14.53 -20.09
N HIS A 315 -16.77 15.39 -20.59
CA HIS A 315 -18.19 15.30 -20.27
C HIS A 315 -19.09 14.59 -21.31
N GLU A 316 -18.56 14.01 -22.40
CA GLU A 316 -19.42 13.52 -23.50
C GLU A 316 -19.26 12.05 -23.95
N LEU A 317 -18.58 11.18 -23.20
CA LEU A 317 -18.40 9.77 -23.63
C LEU A 317 -18.74 8.75 -22.53
N GLU A 318 -19.96 8.81 -22.00
CA GLU A 318 -20.41 7.85 -20.96
C GLU A 318 -21.28 6.70 -21.46
N ASN A 319 -21.50 6.56 -22.77
CA ASN A 319 -22.34 5.48 -23.30
C ASN A 319 -21.58 4.58 -24.28
N LYS A 320 -20.90 3.55 -23.72
CA LYS A 320 -20.64 2.20 -24.26
C LYS A 320 -19.31 1.65 -23.71
N ILE A 321 -19.33 1.03 -22.54
CA ILE A 321 -18.20 0.20 -22.08
C ILE A 321 -18.66 -1.26 -22.09
N PRO A 322 -18.13 -2.12 -22.97
CA PRO A 322 -18.32 -3.56 -22.87
C PRO A 322 -17.45 -4.14 -21.73
N TRP A 323 -17.95 -5.20 -21.11
CA TRP A 323 -17.36 -6.06 -20.08
C TRP A 323 -15.82 -6.03 -19.95
N MET A 324 -15.33 -5.81 -18.73
CA MET A 324 -13.90 -5.75 -18.41
C MET A 324 -13.40 -7.12 -17.92
N LYS A 325 -12.59 -7.82 -18.72
CA LYS A 325 -11.89 -9.05 -18.30
C LYS A 325 -10.63 -8.66 -17.51
N LEU A 326 -10.69 -8.66 -16.18
CA LEU A 326 -9.51 -8.55 -15.32
C LEU A 326 -8.87 -9.94 -15.14
N LYS A 327 -7.65 -10.12 -15.64
CA LYS A 327 -6.81 -11.32 -15.40
C LYS A 327 -5.56 -10.90 -14.63
N SER A 328 -5.31 -11.55 -13.50
CA SER A 328 -4.06 -11.41 -12.74
C SER A 328 -3.08 -12.48 -13.22
N PHE A 329 -1.82 -12.11 -13.47
CA PHE A 329 -0.75 -13.00 -13.94
C PHE A 329 0.35 -13.18 -12.91
#